data_AF-A0A1B9M7I3-F1
#
_entry.id   AF-A0A1B9M7I3-F1
#
_cell.length_a   1.000
_cell.length_b   1.000
_cell.length_c   1.000
_cell.angle_alpha   90.00
_cell.angle_beta   90.00
_cell.angle_gamma   90.00
#
_symmetry.space_group_name_H-M   'P 1'
#
loop_
_entity.id
_entity.type
_entity.pdbx_description
1 polymer ?
#
loop_
_entity_poly.entity_id
_entity_poly.type
_entity_poly.pdbx_seq_one_letter_code
_entity_poly.pdbx_strand_id
1 'polypeptide(L)'
;MSYSNLTDEQLLNTVQTAINSNQDISRQRLAYASQGLVNNTKRAFIDREFGYPENLTFSDFYKLYKRNSAARGFVERLSDICWLDYPKFIDGDIREQDSKLTTWEKIVTDLFNDKLWSAITEADKRGIVGRYSGLIIQLRDSRKWEEPVDTVVLNRLEPKDAIVKLIPARQGDYTQ
;
A
#
# COMPACT_ATOMS: atom_id res chain seq x y z
N MET A 1 -54.87 7.14 -10.98
CA MET A 1 -53.57 7.47 -10.35
C MET A 1 -52.60 7.82 -11.46
N SER A 2 -52.28 9.11 -11.60
CA SER A 2 -51.33 9.58 -12.60
C SER A 2 -49.94 9.39 -12.04
N TYR A 3 -49.17 8.44 -12.56
CA TYR A 3 -47.75 8.34 -12.24
C TYR A 3 -47.04 9.42 -13.05
N SER A 4 -46.54 10.45 -12.38
CA SER A 4 -45.67 11.44 -13.00
C SER A 4 -44.41 10.71 -13.47
N ASN A 5 -44.26 10.54 -14.78
CA ASN A 5 -43.02 10.04 -15.36
C ASN A 5 -41.94 11.10 -15.13
N LEU A 6 -41.08 10.86 -14.14
CA LEU A 6 -39.90 11.68 -13.92
C LEU A 6 -38.99 11.50 -15.13
N THR A 7 -38.51 12.60 -15.68
CA THR A 7 -37.50 12.58 -16.76
C THR A 7 -36.20 11.98 -16.23
N ASP A 8 -35.40 11.35 -17.09
CA ASP A 8 -34.15 10.68 -16.69
C ASP A 8 -33.20 11.61 -15.94
N GLU A 9 -33.15 12.90 -16.28
CA GLU A 9 -32.38 13.91 -15.54
C GLU A 9 -32.90 14.14 -14.11
N GLN A 10 -34.22 14.15 -13.91
CA GLN A 10 -34.81 14.28 -12.58
C GLN A 10 -34.53 13.03 -11.74
N LEU A 11 -34.57 11.85 -12.35
CA LEU A 11 -34.18 10.60 -11.70
C LEU A 11 -32.69 10.60 -11.30
N LEU A 12 -31.80 11.06 -12.17
CA LEU A 12 -30.36 11.15 -11.84
C LEU A 12 -30.08 12.15 -10.71
N ASN A 13 -30.71 13.32 -10.73
CA ASN A 13 -30.54 14.33 -9.67
C ASN A 13 -31.10 13.85 -8.32
N THR A 14 -32.25 13.17 -8.33
CA THR A 14 -32.85 12.60 -7.10
C THR A 14 -32.01 11.45 -6.56
N VAL A 15 -31.47 10.58 -7.41
CA VAL A 15 -30.52 9.52 -7.02
C VAL A 15 -29.24 10.12 -6.43
N GLN A 16 -28.67 11.15 -7.05
CA GLN A 16 -27.46 11.81 -6.53
C GLN A 16 -27.72 12.45 -5.16
N THR A 17 -28.88 13.11 -4.99
CA THR A 17 -29.28 13.70 -3.71
C THR A 17 -29.50 12.62 -2.64
N ALA A 18 -30.10 11.49 -3.02
CA ALA A 18 -30.30 10.35 -2.13
C ALA A 18 -28.95 9.73 -1.69
N ILE A 19 -28.00 9.55 -2.61
CA ILE A 19 -26.66 9.01 -2.29
C ILE A 19 -25.93 9.92 -1.31
N ASN A 20 -25.92 11.23 -1.56
CA ASN A 20 -25.28 12.21 -0.68
C ASN A 20 -25.90 12.19 0.73
N SER A 21 -27.25 12.16 0.82
CA SER A 21 -27.95 12.15 2.11
C SER A 21 -27.71 10.85 2.91
N ASN A 22 -27.58 9.70 2.25
CA ASN A 22 -27.29 8.43 2.91
C ASN A 22 -25.88 8.39 3.51
N GLN A 23 -24.90 9.02 2.85
CA GLN A 23 -23.54 9.12 3.38
C GLN A 23 -23.49 10.01 4.63
N ASP A 24 -24.17 11.16 4.62
CA ASP A 24 -24.28 12.04 5.78
C ASP A 24 -25.02 11.35 6.95
N ILE A 25 -26.12 10.64 6.68
CA ILE A 25 -26.89 9.89 7.70
C ILE A 25 -26.05 8.77 8.30
N SER A 26 -25.28 8.04 7.49
CA SER A 26 -24.41 6.95 7.96
C SER A 26 -23.30 7.49 8.88
N ARG A 27 -22.74 8.67 8.58
CA ARG A 27 -21.75 9.34 9.44
C ARG A 27 -22.35 9.81 10.76
N GLN A 28 -23.55 10.38 10.74
CA GLN A 28 -24.25 10.76 11.97
C GLN A 28 -24.49 9.52 12.84
N ARG A 29 -25.00 8.42 12.24
CA ARG A 29 -25.20 7.15 12.95
C ARG A 29 -23.90 6.59 13.52
N LEU A 30 -22.80 6.65 12.77
CA LEU A 30 -21.47 6.28 13.26
C LEU A 30 -21.04 7.17 14.43
N ALA A 31 -21.16 8.49 14.34
CA ALA A 31 -20.82 9.43 15.41
C ALA A 31 -21.65 9.20 16.69
N TYR A 32 -22.93 8.83 16.56
CA TYR A 32 -23.79 8.45 17.68
C TYR A 32 -23.47 7.06 18.25
N ALA A 33 -23.12 6.10 17.40
CA ALA A 33 -22.77 4.73 17.81
C ALA A 33 -21.37 4.63 18.42
N SER A 34 -20.47 5.53 18.04
CA SER A 34 -19.08 5.57 18.46
C SER A 34 -18.88 6.36 19.76
N GLN A 35 -19.83 6.31 20.71
CA GLN A 35 -19.72 7.01 22.00
C GLN A 35 -18.38 6.67 22.68
N GLY A 36 -17.40 7.59 22.56
CA GLY A 36 -16.04 7.45 23.11
C GLY A 36 -14.89 7.26 22.09
N LEU A 37 -15.15 6.98 20.80
CA LEU A 37 -14.10 6.81 19.77
C LEU A 37 -13.88 8.06 18.91
N VAL A 38 -14.84 8.99 18.88
CA VAL A 38 -14.66 10.33 18.29
C VAL A 38 -14.33 11.31 19.41
N ASN A 39 -13.20 12.00 19.27
CA ASN A 39 -12.64 12.91 20.27
C ASN A 39 -13.53 14.15 20.58
N ASN A 40 -14.70 14.28 19.95
CA ASN A 40 -15.62 15.40 20.15
C ASN A 40 -17.11 15.04 19.91
N THR A 41 -17.78 14.55 20.95
CA THR A 41 -19.22 14.21 20.93
C THR A 41 -20.15 15.44 20.76
N LYS A 42 -19.64 16.68 20.90
CA LYS A 42 -20.46 17.91 20.85
C LYS A 42 -20.50 18.58 19.48
N ARG A 43 -19.56 18.27 18.57
CA ARG A 43 -19.52 18.83 17.20
C ARG A 43 -19.22 17.74 16.19
N ALA A 44 -20.29 17.16 15.64
CA ALA A 44 -20.19 16.08 14.64
C ALA A 44 -19.54 16.51 13.30
N PHE A 45 -19.46 17.82 13.01
CA PHE A 45 -18.97 18.37 11.74
C PHE A 45 -17.79 19.34 11.87
N ILE A 46 -17.03 19.26 12.97
CA ILE A 46 -15.95 20.21 13.26
C ILE A 46 -14.93 20.31 12.12
N ASP A 47 -14.58 19.18 11.49
CA ASP A 47 -13.62 19.15 10.39
C ASP A 47 -14.15 19.92 9.15
N ARG A 48 -15.45 19.82 8.87
CA ARG A 48 -16.13 20.57 7.79
C ARG A 48 -16.20 22.06 8.13
N GLU A 49 -16.45 22.43 9.39
CA GLU A 49 -16.43 23.83 9.86
C GLU A 49 -15.06 24.50 9.68
N PHE A 50 -13.98 23.73 9.88
CA PHE A 50 -12.61 24.21 9.66
C PHE A 50 -12.12 24.09 8.21
N GLY A 51 -12.95 23.56 7.31
CA GLY A 51 -12.60 23.41 5.89
C GLY A 51 -11.65 22.27 5.57
N TYR A 52 -11.52 21.27 6.45
CA TYR A 52 -10.75 20.06 6.15
C TYR A 52 -11.44 19.22 5.07
N PRO A 53 -10.67 18.60 4.15
CA PRO A 53 -11.22 17.77 3.09
C PRO A 53 -11.90 16.53 3.67
N GLU A 54 -13.08 16.21 3.12
CA GLU A 54 -13.90 15.09 3.59
C GLU A 54 -13.32 13.71 3.21
N ASN A 55 -12.59 13.66 2.09
CA ASN A 55 -11.89 12.48 1.60
C ASN A 55 -10.40 12.80 1.49
N LEU A 56 -9.59 12.08 2.26
CA LEU A 56 -8.13 12.24 2.23
C LEU A 56 -7.54 11.55 1.00
N THR A 57 -6.66 12.26 0.31
CA THR A 57 -5.93 11.73 -0.84
C THR A 57 -4.54 11.27 -0.45
N PHE A 58 -3.88 10.52 -1.34
CA PHE A 58 -2.47 10.16 -1.17
C PHE A 58 -1.57 11.40 -0.96
N SER A 59 -1.86 12.51 -1.64
CA SER A 59 -1.09 13.75 -1.49
C SER A 59 -1.12 14.27 -0.05
N ASP A 60 -2.27 14.16 0.62
CA ASP A 60 -2.46 14.67 1.98
C ASP A 60 -1.68 13.82 2.99
N PHE A 61 -1.77 12.49 2.88
CA PHE A 61 -0.96 11.56 3.69
C PHE A 61 0.53 11.72 3.44
N TYR A 62 0.95 11.87 2.18
CA TYR A 62 2.36 12.06 1.86
C TYR A 62 2.91 13.39 2.37
N LYS A 63 2.13 14.48 2.28
CA LYS A 63 2.49 15.78 2.87
C LYS A 63 2.61 15.68 4.39
N LEU A 64 1.68 14.99 5.05
CA LEU A 64 1.71 14.78 6.49
C LEU A 64 2.97 13.99 6.90
N TYR A 65 3.25 12.88 6.23
CA TYR A 65 4.45 12.07 6.44
C TYR A 65 5.74 12.90 6.24
N LYS A 66 5.80 13.75 5.20
CA LYS A 66 6.99 14.57 4.92
C LYS A 66 7.20 15.73 5.90
N ARG A 67 6.11 16.33 6.41
CA ARG A 67 6.16 17.57 7.22
C ARG A 67 6.10 17.33 8.73
N ASN A 68 5.48 16.23 9.17
CA ASN A 68 5.27 15.94 10.59
C ASN A 68 6.20 14.81 11.05
N SER A 69 7.09 15.12 11.99
CA SER A 69 8.06 14.16 12.54
C SER A 69 7.42 13.01 13.29
N ALA A 70 6.28 13.22 13.96
CA ALA A 70 5.56 12.16 14.65
C ALA A 70 4.94 11.18 13.65
N ALA A 71 4.33 11.68 12.57
CA ALA A 71 3.79 10.83 11.50
C ALA A 71 4.91 10.05 10.79
N ARG A 72 6.04 10.70 10.52
CA ARG A 72 7.23 10.05 9.96
C ARG A 72 7.76 8.95 10.88
N GLY A 73 7.93 9.27 12.17
CA GLY A 73 8.45 8.33 13.16
C GLY A 73 7.54 7.12 13.37
N PHE A 74 6.22 7.29 13.27
CA PHE A 74 5.27 6.17 13.30
C PHE A 74 5.47 5.22 12.12
N VAL A 75 5.55 5.76 10.89
CA VAL A 75 5.75 4.95 9.67
C VAL A 75 7.11 4.24 9.70
N GLU A 76 8.18 4.95 10.06
CA GLU A 76 9.52 4.36 10.15
C GLU A 76 9.54 3.24 11.19
N ARG A 77 9.03 3.50 12.40
CA ARG A 77 9.01 2.50 13.47
C ARG A 77 8.15 1.28 13.14
N LEU A 78 6.99 1.48 12.50
CA LEU A 78 6.12 0.37 12.11
C LEU A 78 6.83 -0.57 11.14
N SER A 79 7.49 -0.01 10.12
CA SER A 79 8.24 -0.80 9.16
C SER A 79 9.48 -1.45 9.80
N ASP A 80 10.21 -0.74 10.67
CA ASP A 80 11.36 -1.30 11.37
C ASP A 80 10.98 -2.45 12.32
N ILE A 81 9.77 -2.44 12.90
CA ILE A 81 9.24 -3.57 13.69
C ILE A 81 8.87 -4.75 12.78
N CYS A 82 8.25 -4.49 11.63
CA CYS A 82 7.87 -5.54 10.68
C CYS A 82 9.10 -6.24 10.09
N TRP A 83 10.14 -5.47 9.78
CA TRP A 83 11.41 -5.95 9.22
C TRP A 83 12.51 -5.97 10.30
N LEU A 84 12.18 -6.41 11.51
CA LEU A 84 13.17 -6.54 12.58
C LEU A 84 14.10 -7.74 12.32
N ASP A 85 13.52 -8.87 11.92
CA ASP A 85 14.21 -10.12 11.66
C ASP A 85 14.02 -10.56 10.20
N TYR A 86 15.05 -11.17 9.63
CA TYR A 86 14.97 -11.75 8.29
C TYR A 86 13.96 -12.91 8.26
N PRO A 87 13.10 -12.99 7.24
CA PRO A 87 12.17 -14.10 7.10
C PRO A 87 12.93 -15.41 6.89
N LYS A 88 12.40 -16.48 7.47
CA LYS A 88 12.88 -17.84 7.23
C LYS A 88 12.15 -18.43 6.02
N PHE A 89 12.90 -18.79 4.99
CA PHE A 89 12.38 -19.53 3.84
C PHE A 89 12.41 -21.02 4.16
N ILE A 90 11.29 -21.71 3.93
CA ILE A 90 11.13 -23.14 4.15
C ILE A 90 10.51 -23.73 2.87
N ASP A 91 11.15 -24.74 2.32
CA ASP A 91 10.69 -25.52 1.17
C ASP A 91 10.01 -26.80 1.67
N GLY A 92 8.67 -26.82 1.71
CA GLY A 92 7.89 -27.95 2.24
C GLY A 92 6.72 -27.53 3.14
N ASP A 93 6.23 -28.45 3.97
CA ASP A 93 5.21 -28.11 4.98
C ASP A 93 5.85 -27.27 6.10
N ILE A 94 5.10 -26.32 6.64
CA ILE A 94 5.53 -25.37 7.68
C ILE A 94 6.02 -26.10 8.95
N ARG A 95 5.58 -27.37 9.11
CA ARG A 95 5.89 -28.25 10.24
C ARG A 95 7.16 -29.08 10.04
N GLU A 96 7.61 -29.26 8.80
CA GLU A 96 8.85 -29.96 8.48
C GLU A 96 10.01 -28.96 8.53
N GLN A 97 10.43 -28.62 9.74
CA GLN A 97 11.69 -27.89 9.93
C GLN A 97 12.83 -28.88 9.84
N ASP A 98 13.23 -29.21 8.62
CA ASP A 98 14.41 -30.04 8.42
C ASP A 98 15.64 -29.27 8.91
N SER A 99 16.54 -29.96 9.64
CA SER A 99 17.68 -29.29 10.30
C SER A 99 18.73 -28.75 9.31
N LYS A 100 18.68 -29.19 8.05
CA LYS A 100 19.60 -28.81 6.98
C LYS A 100 18.87 -27.96 5.96
N LEU A 101 19.33 -26.73 5.78
CA LEU A 101 18.83 -25.83 4.75
C LEU A 101 18.99 -26.47 3.36
N THR A 102 17.95 -26.44 2.56
CA THR A 102 18.02 -26.86 1.16
C THR A 102 18.89 -25.90 0.35
N THR A 103 19.43 -26.37 -0.78
CA THR A 103 20.24 -25.51 -1.66
C THR A 103 19.47 -24.28 -2.11
N TRP A 104 18.17 -24.42 -2.36
CA TRP A 104 17.29 -23.32 -2.75
C TRP A 104 17.07 -22.34 -1.59
N GLU A 105 16.73 -22.83 -0.40
CA GLU A 105 16.52 -21.97 0.79
C GLU A 105 17.75 -21.12 1.09
N LYS A 106 18.95 -21.72 0.97
CA LYS A 106 20.21 -21.01 1.16
C LYS A 106 20.37 -19.88 0.14
N ILE A 107 20.14 -20.16 -1.15
CA ILE A 107 20.24 -19.16 -2.22
C ILE A 107 19.24 -18.01 -1.98
N VAL A 108 17.99 -18.32 -1.62
CA VAL A 108 16.96 -17.31 -1.39
C VAL A 108 17.27 -16.47 -0.15
N THR A 109 17.72 -17.11 0.93
CA THR A 109 18.13 -16.42 2.15
C THR A 109 19.30 -15.47 1.88
N ASP A 110 20.33 -15.93 1.17
CA ASP A 110 21.48 -15.10 0.80
C ASP A 110 21.06 -13.91 -0.10
N LEU A 111 20.18 -14.15 -1.07
CA LEU A 111 19.64 -13.11 -1.95
C LEU A 111 18.84 -12.05 -1.18
N PHE A 112 18.01 -12.51 -0.22
CA PHE A 112 17.17 -11.64 0.58
C PHE A 112 18.00 -10.75 1.51
N ASN A 113 19.00 -11.32 2.18
CA ASN A 113 19.85 -10.64 3.14
C ASN A 113 20.71 -9.54 2.49
N ASP A 114 21.23 -9.75 1.28
CA ASP A 114 22.15 -8.81 0.65
C ASP A 114 21.43 -7.68 -0.12
N LYS A 115 20.72 -8.04 -1.20
CA LYS A 115 20.26 -7.04 -2.19
C LYS A 115 18.79 -6.71 -2.06
N LEU A 116 17.95 -7.68 -1.65
CA LEU A 116 16.50 -7.47 -1.64
C LEU A 116 16.02 -6.71 -0.41
N TRP A 117 16.67 -6.91 0.75
CA TRP A 117 16.21 -6.39 2.04
C TRP A 117 15.87 -4.90 2.01
N SER A 118 16.86 -4.07 1.68
CA SER A 118 16.69 -2.60 1.70
C SER A 118 15.57 -2.12 0.77
N ALA A 119 15.41 -2.74 -0.40
CA ALA A 119 14.40 -2.35 -1.37
C ALA A 119 13.00 -2.82 -0.96
N ILE A 120 12.89 -3.97 -0.29
CA ILE A 120 11.62 -4.49 0.23
C ILE A 120 11.14 -3.65 1.40
N THR A 121 12.02 -3.36 2.38
CA THR A 121 11.70 -2.47 3.50
C THR A 121 11.29 -1.08 3.00
N GLU A 122 11.99 -0.55 1.99
CA GLU A 122 11.65 0.75 1.40
C GLU A 122 10.31 0.70 0.62
N ALA A 123 10.02 -0.39 -0.10
CA ALA A 123 8.72 -0.58 -0.74
C ALA A 123 7.58 -0.65 0.29
N ASP A 124 7.80 -1.37 1.39
CA ASP A 124 6.84 -1.47 2.50
C ASP A 124 6.59 -0.10 3.16
N LYS A 125 7.65 0.65 3.49
CA LYS A 125 7.56 2.04 4.01
C LYS A 125 6.71 2.94 3.10
N ARG A 126 6.91 2.84 1.78
CA ARG A 126 6.13 3.60 0.79
C ARG A 126 4.68 3.14 0.72
N GLY A 127 4.43 1.86 0.95
CA GLY A 127 3.10 1.25 1.02
C GLY A 127 2.30 1.76 2.21
N ILE A 128 2.92 1.90 3.38
CA ILE A 128 2.27 2.43 4.59
C ILE A 128 1.77 3.87 4.39
N VAL A 129 2.52 4.70 3.66
CA VAL A 129 2.11 6.08 3.34
C VAL A 129 1.10 6.12 2.18
N GLY A 130 1.20 5.14 1.27
CA GLY A 130 0.37 5.00 0.08
C GLY A 130 -0.87 4.14 0.29
N ARG A 131 -1.66 3.95 -0.77
CA ARG A 131 -2.64 2.85 -0.82
C ARG A 131 -1.99 1.56 -1.30
N TYR A 132 -0.93 1.69 -2.08
CA TYR A 132 -0.17 0.59 -2.65
C TYR A 132 1.30 1.00 -2.87
N SER A 133 2.16 0.00 -2.81
CA SER A 133 3.55 0.05 -3.26
C SER A 133 3.85 -1.20 -4.10
N GLY A 134 4.94 -1.15 -4.84
CA GLY A 134 5.40 -2.25 -5.67
C GLY A 134 6.93 -2.26 -5.78
N LEU A 135 7.45 -3.39 -6.25
CA LEU A 135 8.88 -3.58 -6.49
C LEU A 135 9.10 -3.88 -7.96
N ILE A 136 9.90 -3.07 -8.63
CA ILE A 136 10.34 -3.34 -10.01
C ILE A 136 11.71 -4.02 -9.93
N ILE A 137 11.82 -5.19 -10.53
CA ILE A 137 13.04 -6.01 -10.53
C ILE A 137 13.75 -5.84 -11.86
N GLN A 138 14.99 -5.36 -11.83
CA GLN A 138 15.86 -5.29 -12.99
C GLN A 138 16.78 -6.50 -13.04
N LEU A 139 16.64 -7.31 -14.10
CA LEU A 139 17.45 -8.49 -14.34
C LEU A 139 18.65 -8.16 -15.23
N ARG A 140 19.72 -8.95 -15.10
CA ARG A 140 20.93 -8.85 -15.92
C ARG A 140 20.78 -9.66 -17.20
N ASP A 141 19.81 -9.31 -18.02
CA ASP A 141 19.57 -9.94 -19.32
C ASP A 141 20.11 -9.12 -20.50
N SER A 142 20.62 -7.90 -20.24
CA SER A 142 21.11 -6.95 -21.25
C SER A 142 20.06 -6.58 -22.31
N ARG A 143 18.77 -6.81 -22.02
CA ARG A 143 17.65 -6.51 -22.91
C ARG A 143 16.93 -5.24 -22.47
N LYS A 144 16.03 -4.75 -23.33
CA LYS A 144 15.14 -3.64 -23.00
C LYS A 144 13.96 -4.12 -22.16
N TRP A 145 13.36 -3.22 -21.39
CA TRP A 145 12.21 -3.51 -20.51
C TRP A 145 10.97 -4.06 -21.24
N GLU A 146 10.84 -3.76 -22.53
CA GLU A 146 9.72 -4.20 -23.37
C GLU A 146 9.93 -5.62 -23.94
N GLU A 147 11.17 -6.11 -23.91
CA GLU A 147 11.55 -7.41 -24.47
C GLU A 147 11.37 -8.52 -23.42
N PRO A 148 11.02 -9.74 -23.85
CA PRO A 148 10.94 -10.86 -22.94
C PRO A 148 12.32 -11.18 -22.35
N VAL A 149 12.32 -11.57 -21.08
CA VAL A 149 13.52 -11.89 -20.30
C VAL A 149 14.31 -13.05 -20.95
N ASP A 150 15.63 -12.88 -21.06
CA ASP A 150 16.52 -13.94 -21.55
C ASP A 150 16.90 -14.94 -20.44
N THR A 151 16.16 -16.05 -20.36
CA THR A 151 16.44 -17.09 -19.37
C THR A 151 17.78 -17.80 -19.62
N VAL A 152 18.29 -17.83 -20.85
CA VAL A 152 19.56 -18.50 -21.17
C VAL A 152 20.75 -17.73 -20.59
N VAL A 153 20.71 -16.40 -20.67
CA VAL A 153 21.73 -15.53 -20.07
C VAL A 153 21.65 -15.59 -18.55
N LEU A 154 20.45 -15.52 -17.99
CA LEU A 154 20.26 -15.55 -16.53
C LEU A 154 20.69 -16.87 -15.89
N ASN A 155 20.42 -18.01 -16.54
CA ASN A 155 20.81 -19.32 -16.03
C ASN A 155 22.34 -19.55 -16.00
N ARG A 156 23.12 -18.70 -16.67
CA ARG A 156 24.59 -18.75 -16.63
C ARG A 156 25.18 -17.96 -15.46
N LEU A 157 24.38 -17.10 -14.82
CA LEU A 157 24.81 -16.24 -13.73
C LEU A 157 24.45 -16.88 -12.38
N GLU A 158 25.19 -16.51 -11.34
CA GLU A 158 24.73 -16.81 -9.98
C GLU A 158 23.46 -15.99 -9.67
N PRO A 159 22.49 -16.53 -8.92
CA PRO A 159 21.24 -15.85 -8.60
C PRO A 159 21.42 -14.44 -8.01
N LYS A 160 22.47 -14.25 -7.20
CA LYS A 160 22.84 -12.95 -6.63
C LYS A 160 23.25 -11.92 -7.68
N ASP A 161 23.85 -12.34 -8.79
CA ASP A 161 24.38 -11.47 -9.86
C ASP A 161 23.38 -11.26 -11.00
N ALA A 162 22.37 -12.14 -11.08
CA ALA A 162 21.25 -12.04 -11.99
C ALA A 162 20.37 -10.81 -11.70
N ILE A 163 20.26 -10.37 -10.43
CA ILE A 163 19.54 -9.16 -10.06
C ILE A 163 20.50 -7.96 -10.05
N VAL A 164 20.21 -6.98 -10.92
CA VAL A 164 20.97 -5.73 -11.04
C VAL A 164 20.49 -4.73 -10.01
N LYS A 165 19.19 -4.46 -9.99
CA LYS A 165 18.59 -3.42 -9.17
C LYS A 165 17.15 -3.76 -8.83
N LEU A 166 16.73 -3.29 -7.67
CA LEU A 166 15.34 -3.26 -7.28
C LEU A 166 14.93 -1.81 -7.09
N ILE A 167 13.80 -1.46 -7.69
CA ILE A 167 13.28 -0.11 -7.65
C ILE A 167 11.96 -0.16 -6.88
N PRO A 168 11.94 0.29 -5.62
CA PRO A 168 10.69 0.45 -4.90
C PRO A 168 9.89 1.57 -5.55
N ALA A 169 8.60 1.35 -5.75
CA ALA A 169 7.69 2.26 -6.40
C ALA A 169 6.37 2.39 -5.63
N ARG A 170 5.66 3.50 -5.83
CA ARG A 170 4.39 3.80 -5.14
C ARG A 170 3.43 4.61 -5.99
N GLN A 171 2.21 4.78 -5.49
CA GLN A 171 1.11 5.49 -6.14
C GLN A 171 1.47 6.87 -6.74
N GLY A 172 2.38 7.61 -6.12
CA GLY A 172 2.80 8.95 -6.60
C GLY A 172 3.88 8.96 -7.68
N ASP A 173 4.47 7.80 -8.01
CA ASP A 173 5.62 7.75 -8.92
C ASP A 173 5.19 7.63 -10.39
N TYR A 174 3.95 7.19 -10.65
CA TYR A 174 3.40 6.94 -11.98
C TYR A 174 2.41 8.01 -12.48
N THR A 175 2.11 9.02 -11.66
CA THR A 175 1.21 10.11 -12.01
C THR A 175 2.02 11.35 -12.41
N GLN A 176 2.50 11.35 -13.65
CA GLN A 176 2.96 12.56 -14.36
C GLN A 176 2.08 12.80 -15.58
#